data_AF-A0A351CW78-F1
#
_entry.id   AF-A0A351CW78-F1
#
_cell.length_a   1.000
_cell.length_b   1.000
_cell.length_c   1.000
_cell.angle_alpha   90.00
_cell.angle_beta   90.00
_cell.angle_gamma   90.00
#
_symmetry.space_group_name_H-M   'P 1'
#
loop_
_entity.id
_entity.type
_entity.pdbx_description
1 polymer ?
#
loop_
_entity_poly.entity_id
_entity_poly.type
_entity_poly.pdbx_seq_one_letter_code
_entity_poly.pdbx_strand_id
1 'polypeptide(L)'
;MTLGYIFRRLMAVILVLFVVTFAVFAITMILPGNAAVMILGEYGTEEAVAAMERILGLDKPWHIQYIDWLVGVLHGDFGQSLRLSLPVADVVGDAFWNSASLAITALLSVTIIAIPLGALAAIKRGSTA
;
A
#
# COMPACT_ATOMS: atom_id res chain seq x y z
N MET A 1 12.52 -26.96 -2.32
CA MET A 1 12.86 -25.66 -2.96
C MET A 1 14.37 -25.55 -3.01
N THR A 2 14.98 -25.42 -4.18
CA THR A 2 16.43 -25.18 -4.28
C THR A 2 16.73 -23.73 -3.93
N LEU A 3 17.92 -23.45 -3.37
CA LEU A 3 18.35 -22.09 -2.99
C LEU A 3 18.26 -21.11 -4.17
N GLY A 4 18.57 -21.57 -5.39
CA GLY A 4 18.45 -20.78 -6.62
C GLY A 4 17.00 -20.42 -6.99
N TYR A 5 16.02 -21.26 -6.66
CA TYR A 5 14.61 -20.94 -6.87
C TYR A 5 14.14 -19.82 -5.93
N ILE A 6 14.54 -19.87 -4.66
CA ILE A 6 14.22 -18.83 -3.67
C ILE A 6 14.82 -17.50 -4.11
N PHE A 7 16.10 -17.49 -4.50
CA PHE A 7 16.78 -16.27 -4.96
C PHE A 7 16.09 -15.64 -6.19
N ARG A 8 15.77 -16.45 -7.20
CA ARG A 8 15.06 -15.97 -8.40
C ARG A 8 13.70 -15.36 -8.05
N ARG A 9 12.98 -15.96 -7.10
CA ARG A 9 11.66 -15.46 -6.66
C ARG A 9 11.79 -14.16 -5.86
N LEU A 10 12.77 -14.05 -4.97
CA LEU A 10 13.04 -12.81 -4.23
C LEU A 10 13.41 -11.65 -5.17
N MET A 11 14.25 -11.90 -6.17
CA MET A 11 14.60 -10.91 -7.19
C MET A 11 13.38 -10.45 -7.98
N ALA A 12 12.50 -11.37 -8.36
CA ALA A 12 11.25 -11.03 -9.05
C ALA A 12 10.33 -10.16 -8.17
N VAL A 13 10.21 -10.48 -6.88
CA VAL A 13 9.42 -9.68 -5.92
C VAL A 13 9.99 -8.27 -5.77
N ILE A 14 11.30 -8.14 -5.59
CA ILE A 14 11.97 -6.83 -5.48
C ILE A 14 11.76 -6.00 -6.74
N LEU A 15 11.90 -6.61 -7.92
CA LEU A 15 11.67 -5.93 -9.19
C LEU A 15 10.23 -5.43 -9.33
N VAL A 16 9.25 -6.28 -8.98
CA VAL A 16 7.83 -5.90 -9.02
C VAL A 16 7.55 -4.76 -8.05
N LEU A 17 8.03 -4.85 -6.81
CA LEU A 17 7.87 -3.78 -5.82
C LEU A 17 8.47 -2.47 -6.32
N PHE A 18 9.70 -2.50 -6.83
CA PHE A 18 10.36 -1.32 -7.37
C PHE A 18 9.59 -0.68 -8.52
N VAL A 19 9.09 -1.48 -9.46
CA VAL A 19 8.29 -0.99 -10.60
C VAL A 19 6.99 -0.36 -10.11
N VAL A 20 6.30 -1.01 -9.16
CA VAL A 20 5.03 -0.50 -8.62
C VAL A 20 5.24 0.79 -7.84
N THR A 21 6.22 0.84 -6.94
CA THR A 21 6.51 2.05 -6.15
C THR A 21 6.93 3.21 -7.04
N PHE A 22 7.79 2.95 -8.02
CA PHE A 22 8.19 3.97 -8.99
C PHE A 22 7.00 4.46 -9.83
N ALA A 23 6.15 3.56 -10.31
CA ALA A 23 4.96 3.92 -11.09
C ALA A 23 4.00 4.79 -10.27
N VAL A 24 3.72 4.42 -9.01
CA VAL A 24 2.89 5.21 -8.10
C VAL A 24 3.52 6.57 -7.83
N PHE A 25 4.83 6.64 -7.56
CA PHE A 25 5.54 7.89 -7.36
C PHE A 25 5.46 8.80 -8.59
N ALA A 26 5.72 8.26 -9.77
CA ALA A 26 5.65 8.99 -11.04
C ALA A 26 4.23 9.52 -11.32
N ILE A 27 3.19 8.72 -11.07
CA ILE A 27 1.79 9.17 -11.20
C ILE A 27 1.50 10.33 -10.23
N THR A 28 1.96 10.21 -8.98
CA THR A 28 1.78 11.26 -7.97
C THR A 28 2.49 12.55 -8.35
N MET A 29 3.66 12.46 -8.99
CA MET A 29 4.42 13.63 -9.44
C MET A 29 3.78 14.34 -10.65
N ILE A 30 3.06 13.60 -11.49
CA ILE A 30 2.34 14.16 -12.65
C ILE A 30 1.00 14.77 -12.23
N LEU A 31 0.45 14.35 -11.09
CA LEU A 31 -0.82 14.88 -10.59
C LEU A 31 -0.70 16.39 -10.36
N PRO A 32 -1.59 17.21 -10.96
CA PRO A 32 -1.60 18.64 -10.72
C PRO A 32 -2.02 18.91 -9.28
N GLY A 33 -1.10 19.43 -8.48
CA GLY A 33 -1.35 19.77 -7.09
C GLY A 33 -0.06 19.84 -6.29
N ASN A 34 0.20 20.98 -5.66
CA ASN A 34 1.30 21.11 -4.71
C ASN A 34 0.80 20.74 -3.32
N ALA A 35 1.37 19.70 -2.72
CA ALA A 35 0.96 19.26 -1.40
C ALA A 35 1.14 20.36 -0.32
N ALA A 36 2.15 21.23 -0.45
CA ALA A 36 2.31 22.38 0.44
C ALA A 36 1.12 23.36 0.34
N VAL A 37 0.65 23.63 -0.87
CA VAL A 37 -0.55 24.48 -1.12
C VAL A 37 -1.81 23.80 -0.59
N MET A 38 -1.93 22.48 -0.77
CA MET A 38 -3.08 21.72 -0.26
C MET A 38 -3.16 21.73 1.28
N ILE A 39 -2.01 21.70 1.96
CA ILE A 39 -1.94 21.75 3.43
C ILE A 39 -2.24 23.16 3.95
N LEU A 40 -1.68 24.19 3.32
CA LEU A 40 -1.88 25.59 3.74
C LEU A 40 -3.25 26.16 3.34
N GLY A 41 -3.89 25.57 2.34
CA GLY A 41 -5.18 26.02 1.82
C GLY A 41 -5.08 27.35 1.06
N GLU A 42 -6.25 27.94 0.80
CA GLU A 42 -6.39 29.17 -0.02
C GLU A 42 -5.76 30.42 0.60
N TYR A 43 -5.41 30.38 1.89
CA TYR A 43 -4.83 31.51 2.64
C TYR A 43 -3.31 31.41 2.86
N GLY A 44 -2.65 30.41 2.28
CA GLY A 44 -1.19 30.28 2.37
C GLY A 44 -0.49 31.42 1.63
N THR A 45 0.35 32.21 2.31
CA THR A 45 1.24 33.16 1.64
C THR A 45 2.29 32.43 0.82
N GLU A 46 2.81 33.04 -0.25
CA GLU A 46 3.87 32.43 -1.08
C GLU A 46 5.10 32.03 -0.24
N GLU A 47 5.43 32.83 0.78
CA GLU A 47 6.53 32.56 1.70
C GLU A 47 6.25 31.33 2.57
N ALA A 48 5.01 31.15 3.03
CA ALA A 48 4.61 29.98 3.80
C ALA A 48 4.63 28.71 2.95
N VAL A 49 4.20 28.81 1.67
CA VAL A 49 4.27 27.70 0.72
C VAL A 49 5.71 27.28 0.48
N ALA A 50 6.61 28.21 0.18
CA ALA A 50 8.02 27.91 -0.06
C ALA A 50 8.71 27.33 1.20
N ALA A 51 8.33 27.79 2.40
CA ALA A 51 8.83 27.21 3.64
C ALA A 51 8.32 25.77 3.84
N MET A 52 7.05 25.52 3.54
CA MET A 52 6.44 24.18 3.65
C MET A 52 7.01 23.21 2.61
N GLU A 53 7.27 23.65 1.39
CA GLU A 53 7.94 22.84 0.36
C GLU A 53 9.30 22.34 0.83
N ARG A 54 10.11 23.20 1.47
CA ARG A 54 11.42 22.80 2.03
C ARG A 54 11.28 21.80 3.17
N ILE A 55 10.28 21.97 4.04
CA ILE A 55 10.01 21.05 5.15
C ILE A 55 9.61 19.66 4.61
N LEU A 56 8.79 19.64 3.56
CA LEU A 56 8.33 18.42 2.90
C LEU A 56 9.35 17.85 1.89
N GLY A 57 10.43 18.58 1.60
CA GLY A 57 11.44 18.21 0.61
C GLY A 57 10.94 18.25 -0.85
N LEU A 58 9.84 18.96 -1.10
CA LEU A 58 9.24 19.11 -2.44
C LEU A 58 10.09 19.99 -3.36
N ASP A 59 10.99 20.79 -2.80
CA ASP A 59 11.96 21.62 -3.51
C ASP A 59 13.13 20.82 -4.10
N LYS A 60 13.33 19.57 -3.64
CA LYS A 60 14.42 18.71 -4.12
C LYS A 60 14.10 18.11 -5.50
N PRO A 61 15.12 17.75 -6.29
CA PRO A 61 14.93 16.93 -7.49
C PRO A 61 14.19 15.61 -7.21
N TRP A 62 13.34 15.19 -8.14
CA TRP A 62 12.45 14.03 -7.99
C TRP A 62 13.16 12.72 -7.56
N HIS A 63 14.37 12.50 -8.04
CA HIS A 63 15.14 11.29 -7.73
C HIS A 63 15.62 11.29 -6.28
N ILE A 64 15.95 12.46 -5.72
CA ILE A 64 16.30 12.59 -4.32
C ILE A 64 15.07 12.37 -3.45
N GLN A 65 13.92 12.95 -3.82
CA GLN A 65 12.66 12.71 -3.10
C GLN A 65 12.29 11.22 -3.05
N TYR A 66 12.41 10.52 -4.19
CA TYR A 66 12.12 9.08 -4.25
C TYR A 66 13.10 8.25 -3.41
N ILE A 67 14.40 8.57 -3.45
CA ILE A 67 15.42 7.85 -2.68
C ILE A 67 15.24 8.10 -1.19
N ASP A 68 15.04 9.35 -0.76
CA ASP A 68 14.79 9.72 0.64
C ASP A 68 13.58 8.95 1.20
N TRP A 69 12.47 8.93 0.43
CA TRP A 69 11.27 8.17 0.78
C TRP A 69 11.55 6.66 0.85
N LEU A 70 12.21 6.09 -0.16
CA LEU A 70 12.51 4.66 -0.22
C LEU A 70 13.40 4.23 0.96
N VAL A 71 14.41 5.02 1.31
CA VAL A 71 15.29 4.77 2.45
C VAL A 71 14.50 4.82 3.75
N GLY A 72 13.60 5.80 3.93
CA GLY A 72 12.69 5.85 5.08
C GLY A 72 11.87 4.57 5.21
N VAL A 73 11.23 4.14 4.12
CA VAL A 73 10.40 2.91 4.10
C VAL A 73 11.21 1.67 4.46
N LEU A 74 12.45 1.57 3.98
CA LEU A 74 13.34 0.45 4.32
C LEU A 74 13.74 0.42 5.81
N HIS A 75 13.69 1.56 6.50
CA HIS A 75 13.89 1.67 7.95
C HIS A 75 12.57 1.56 8.75
N GLY A 76 11.44 1.33 8.08
CA GLY A 76 10.12 1.26 8.69
C GLY A 76 9.44 2.62 8.89
N ASP A 77 10.01 3.70 8.37
CA ASP A 77 9.38 5.02 8.35
C ASP A 77 8.62 5.23 7.03
N PHE A 78 7.31 5.08 7.08
CA PHE A 78 6.42 5.29 5.93
C PHE A 78 6.04 6.77 5.74
N GLY A 79 6.49 7.65 6.63
CA GLY A 79 6.15 9.07 6.65
C GLY A 79 4.77 9.36 7.24
N GLN A 80 4.34 10.60 7.07
CA GLN A 80 3.07 11.14 7.55
C GLN A 80 2.08 11.31 6.39
N SER A 81 0.81 11.00 6.64
CA SER A 81 -0.27 11.29 5.71
C SER A 81 -0.50 12.80 5.65
N LEU A 82 -0.24 13.41 4.49
CA LEU A 82 -0.44 14.85 4.28
C LEU A 82 -1.91 15.27 4.35
N ARG A 83 -2.85 14.31 4.24
CA ARG A 83 -4.29 14.55 4.30
C ARG A 83 -4.87 14.34 5.71
N LEU A 84 -4.41 13.30 6.40
CA LEU A 84 -4.97 12.89 7.70
C LEU A 84 -4.11 13.38 8.87
N SER A 85 -2.89 13.86 8.62
CA SER A 85 -1.92 14.26 9.64
C SER A 85 -1.64 13.14 10.65
N LEU A 86 -1.63 11.89 10.17
CA LEU A 86 -1.37 10.67 10.94
C LEU A 86 -0.23 9.87 10.30
N PRO A 87 0.53 9.08 11.08
CA PRO A 87 1.53 8.17 10.52
C PRO A 87 0.89 7.23 9.48
N VAL A 88 1.53 7.10 8.32
CA VAL A 88 1.02 6.22 7.25
C VAL A 88 0.94 4.77 7.73
N ALA A 89 1.86 4.35 8.59
CA ALA A 89 1.88 3.02 9.20
C ALA A 89 0.57 2.70 9.95
N ASP A 90 0.03 3.67 10.70
CA ASP A 90 -1.20 3.47 11.47
C ASP A 90 -2.41 3.38 10.54
N VAL A 91 -2.49 4.30 9.57
CA VAL A 91 -3.58 4.32 8.58
C VAL A 91 -3.64 3.02 7.78
N VAL A 92 -2.50 2.54 7.31
CA VAL A 92 -2.41 1.28 6.55
C VAL A 92 -2.62 0.09 7.46
N GLY A 93 -2.09 0.12 8.69
CA GLY A 93 -2.25 -0.93 9.69
C GLY A 93 -3.71 -1.18 10.06
N ASP A 94 -4.46 -0.11 10.33
CA ASP A 94 -5.89 -0.19 10.64
C ASP A 94 -6.69 -0.73 9.45
N ALA A 95 -6.42 -0.24 8.25
CA ALA A 95 -7.07 -0.72 7.03
C ALA A 95 -6.76 -2.21 6.75
N PHE A 96 -5.52 -2.62 6.99
CA PHE A 96 -5.09 -4.01 6.89
C PHE A 96 -5.84 -4.89 7.88
N TRP A 97 -5.93 -4.49 9.15
CA TRP A 97 -6.64 -5.27 10.17
C TRP A 97 -8.13 -5.42 9.86
N ASN A 98 -8.77 -4.35 9.41
CA ASN A 98 -10.16 -4.38 8.96
C ASN A 98 -10.36 -5.35 7.80
N SER A 99 -9.49 -5.29 6.78
CA SER A 99 -9.56 -6.19 5.62
C SER A 99 -9.28 -7.65 6.00
N ALA A 100 -8.29 -7.88 6.87
CA ALA A 100 -7.92 -9.20 7.36
C ALA A 100 -9.08 -9.84 8.15
N SER A 101 -9.71 -9.09 9.05
CA SER A 101 -10.86 -9.58 9.83
C SER A 101 -12.03 -10.00 8.94
N LEU A 102 -12.35 -9.20 7.91
CA LEU A 102 -13.37 -9.51 6.91
C LEU A 102 -13.00 -10.77 6.11
N ALA A 103 -11.77 -10.84 5.60
CA ALA A 103 -11.29 -11.97 4.81
C ALA A 103 -11.28 -13.27 5.62
N ILE A 104 -10.81 -13.23 6.87
CA ILE A 104 -10.78 -14.38 7.78
C ILE A 104 -12.20 -14.85 8.08
N THR A 105 -13.10 -13.93 8.43
CA THR A 105 -14.49 -14.28 8.73
C THR A 105 -15.17 -14.90 7.52
N ALA A 106 -15.01 -14.30 6.34
CA ALA A 106 -15.55 -14.86 5.10
C ALA A 106 -14.97 -16.23 4.78
N LEU A 107 -13.65 -16.41 4.90
CA LEU A 107 -12.98 -17.69 4.65
C LEU A 107 -13.48 -18.77 5.61
N LEU A 108 -13.63 -18.47 6.89
CA LEU A 108 -14.18 -19.40 7.88
C LEU A 108 -15.63 -19.75 7.56
N SER A 109 -16.48 -18.77 7.28
CA SER A 109 -17.88 -19.00 6.90
C SER A 109 -18.00 -19.87 5.66
N VAL A 110 -17.23 -19.57 4.61
CA VAL A 110 -17.21 -20.36 3.36
C VAL A 110 -16.73 -21.78 3.65
N THR A 111 -15.64 -21.93 4.40
CA THR A 111 -15.08 -23.26 4.72
C THR A 111 -16.09 -24.10 5.51
N ILE A 112 -16.73 -23.54 6.53
CA ILE A 112 -17.69 -24.24 7.39
C ILE A 112 -18.98 -24.61 6.63
N ILE A 113 -19.43 -23.79 5.68
CA ILE A 113 -20.70 -24.01 4.98
C ILE A 113 -20.49 -24.77 3.67
N ALA A 114 -19.59 -24.28 2.82
CA ALA A 114 -19.42 -24.80 1.46
C ALA A 114 -18.78 -26.18 1.44
N ILE A 115 -17.83 -26.49 2.34
CA ILE A 115 -17.18 -27.81 2.35
C ILE A 115 -18.19 -28.92 2.74
N PRO A 116 -18.96 -28.82 3.84
CA PRO A 116 -19.95 -29.85 4.17
C PRO A 116 -21.05 -29.97 3.12
N LEU A 117 -21.58 -28.85 2.62
CA LEU A 117 -22.59 -28.88 1.55
C LEU A 117 -22.04 -29.51 0.27
N GLY A 118 -20.80 -29.18 -0.10
CA GLY A 118 -20.11 -29.78 -1.24
C GLY A 118 -19.89 -31.28 -1.07
N ALA A 119 -19.51 -31.72 0.13
CA ALA A 119 -19.37 -33.14 0.45
C ALA A 119 -20.70 -33.89 0.39
N LEU A 120 -21.77 -33.34 0.98
CA LEU A 120 -23.12 -33.91 0.91
C LEU A 120 -23.64 -34.00 -0.52
N ALA A 121 -23.40 -32.95 -1.32
CA ALA A 121 -23.75 -32.95 -2.73
C ALA A 121 -22.97 -34.02 -3.51
N ALA A 122 -21.67 -34.19 -3.25
CA ALA A 122 -20.85 -35.21 -3.89
C ALA A 122 -21.33 -36.64 -3.57
N ILE A 123 -21.72 -36.91 -2.33
CA ILE A 123 -22.26 -38.22 -1.92
C ILE A 123 -23.60 -38.51 -2.61
N LYS A 124 -24.47 -37.51 -2.78
CA LYS A 124 -25.76 -37.67 -3.48
C LYS A 124 -25.63 -37.72 -5.00
N ARG A 125 -24.54 -37.20 -5.58
CA ARG A 125 -24.33 -37.15 -7.03
C ARG A 125 -23.85 -38.51 -7.54
N GLY A 126 -24.82 -39.39 -7.82
CA GLY A 126 -24.61 -40.78 -8.22
C GLY A 126 -25.66 -41.75 -7.64
N SER A 127 -26.52 -41.28 -6.71
CA SER A 127 -27.67 -42.03 -6.25
C SER A 127 -28.75 -42.05 -7.34
N THR A 128 -28.68 -43.02 -8.24
CA THR A 128 -29.84 -43.48 -9.01
C THR A 128 -30.76 -44.25 -8.05
N ALA A 129 -31.77 -43.57 -7.54
CA ALA A 129 -33.00 -44.18 -7.04
C ALA A 129 -34.15 -43.48 -7.75
#